data_AF-A0A1I7T747-F1
#
_entry.id   AF-A0A1I7T747-F1
#
_cell.length_a   1.000
_cell.length_b   1.000
_cell.length_c   1.000
_cell.angle_alpha   90.00
_cell.angle_beta   90.00
_cell.angle_gamma   90.00
#
_symmetry.space_group_name_H-M   'P 1'
#
loop_
_entity.id
_entity.type
_entity.pdbx_description
1 polymer ?
#
loop_
_entity_poly.entity_id
_entity_poly.type
_entity_poly.pdbx_seq_one_letter_code
_entity_poly.pdbx_strand_id
1 'polypeptide(L)'
;MMVKCSLLLHFVSFSTLVNVVLPCVATSGGGSTTVTTTTVATTTTASGCTSCTASQVTFAQAAGTIQIDTSGILGTDAASGCLTLTATCTADVMMTAFMQFNFNQGGPAENQNAGRTINALLNCVDGNWVYTSGGVSRIVTQVSCNQAPEVVG
;
A
#
# COMPACT_ATOMS: atom_id res chain seq x y z
N MET A 1 -6.62 22.14 -61.34
CA MET A 1 -7.03 22.71 -60.04
C MET A 1 -8.47 22.28 -59.79
N MET A 2 -8.63 21.30 -58.90
CA MET A 2 -9.92 20.72 -58.51
C MET A 2 -10.62 21.64 -57.51
N VAL A 3 -11.94 21.71 -57.64
CA VAL A 3 -12.84 22.59 -56.89
C VAL A 3 -13.84 21.73 -56.13
N LYS A 4 -14.27 22.25 -54.96
CA LYS A 4 -15.56 22.01 -54.27
C LYS A 4 -15.66 20.67 -53.50
N CYS A 5 -16.37 20.55 -52.38
CA CYS A 5 -17.35 21.37 -51.66
C CYS A 5 -17.45 20.73 -50.25
N SER A 6 -17.26 21.44 -49.14
CA SER A 6 -18.28 22.11 -48.32
C SER A 6 -19.07 21.22 -47.32
N LEU A 7 -19.11 21.73 -46.09
CA LEU A 7 -20.15 21.70 -45.06
C LEU A 7 -20.20 20.58 -43.99
N LEU A 8 -20.02 21.05 -42.76
CA LEU A 8 -20.51 20.66 -41.42
C LEU A 8 -21.17 19.29 -41.22
N LEU A 9 -20.81 18.64 -40.10
CA LEU A 9 -21.75 18.29 -39.01
C LEU A 9 -21.02 17.71 -37.78
N HIS A 10 -21.66 17.89 -36.62
CA HIS A 10 -21.25 17.40 -35.30
C HIS A 10 -21.05 15.88 -35.26
N PHE A 11 -20.05 15.40 -34.53
CA PHE A 11 -19.99 14.00 -34.10
C PHE A 11 -19.69 13.90 -32.60
N VAL A 12 -20.71 13.45 -31.87
CA VAL A 12 -20.55 12.62 -30.67
C VAL A 12 -19.90 11.32 -31.15
N SER A 13 -18.82 10.86 -30.53
CA SER A 13 -18.34 9.51 -30.79
C SER A 13 -17.68 8.90 -29.55
N PHE A 14 -18.44 7.99 -28.92
CA PHE A 14 -17.86 6.85 -28.21
C PHE A 14 -16.97 6.09 -29.18
N SER A 15 -15.72 5.80 -28.81
CA SER A 15 -14.92 4.81 -29.55
C SER A 15 -13.91 4.16 -28.62
N THR A 16 -14.35 3.04 -28.06
CA THR A 16 -13.54 1.87 -27.75
C THR A 16 -12.64 1.54 -28.94
N LEU A 17 -11.32 1.71 -28.78
CA LEU A 17 -10.34 1.26 -29.76
C LEU A 17 -10.02 -0.22 -29.50
N VAL A 18 -10.80 -1.09 -30.14
CA VAL A 18 -10.44 -2.49 -30.34
C VAL A 18 -9.56 -2.53 -31.59
N ASN A 19 -8.25 -2.69 -31.42
CA ASN A 19 -7.32 -2.89 -32.53
C ASN A 19 -7.45 -4.33 -33.04
N VAL A 20 -8.17 -4.51 -34.16
CA VAL A 20 -8.15 -5.76 -34.94
C VAL A 20 -7.00 -5.65 -35.93
N VAL A 21 -5.90 -6.37 -35.69
CA VAL A 21 -4.81 -6.50 -36.66
C VAL A 21 -4.96 -7.85 -37.38
N LEU A 22 -5.20 -7.76 -38.69
CA LEU A 22 -5.13 -8.87 -39.66
C LEU A 22 -3.66 -9.29 -39.86
N PRO A 23 -3.28 -10.58 -39.67
CA PRO A 23 -1.94 -11.03 -40.06
C PRO A 23 -1.93 -11.45 -41.53
N CYS A 24 -1.12 -10.77 -42.34
CA CYS A 24 -0.63 -11.32 -43.60
C CYS A 24 0.50 -12.32 -43.30
N VAL A 25 0.25 -13.60 -43.57
CA VAL A 25 1.26 -14.66 -43.50
C VAL A 25 2.10 -14.61 -44.79
N ALA A 26 3.40 -14.33 -44.65
CA ALA A 26 4.41 -14.63 -45.65
C ALA A 26 5.31 -15.74 -45.11
N THR A 27 5.26 -16.90 -45.75
CA THR A 27 6.11 -18.06 -45.46
C THR A 27 7.31 -18.05 -46.40
N SER A 28 8.51 -17.89 -45.85
CA SER A 28 9.75 -18.40 -46.48
C SER A 28 10.78 -18.62 -45.38
N GLY A 29 11.33 -19.84 -45.34
CA GLY A 29 12.02 -20.41 -44.20
C GLY A 29 13.43 -19.90 -43.93
N GLY A 30 13.89 -20.26 -42.74
CA GLY A 30 15.23 -19.98 -42.24
C GLY A 30 15.20 -20.06 -40.72
N GLY A 31 15.59 -21.21 -40.17
CA GLY A 31 15.48 -21.50 -38.76
C GLY A 31 16.20 -20.45 -37.89
N SER A 32 15.48 -19.94 -36.91
CA SER A 32 16.06 -19.50 -35.65
C SER A 32 14.98 -19.62 -34.58
N THR A 33 15.30 -20.41 -33.58
CA THR A 33 14.46 -20.81 -32.45
C THR A 33 13.87 -19.57 -31.79
N THR A 34 12.65 -19.21 -32.16
CA THR A 34 11.95 -18.10 -31.52
C THR A 34 11.36 -18.66 -30.23
N VAL A 35 12.04 -18.36 -29.13
CA VAL A 35 11.54 -18.56 -27.77
C VAL A 35 10.26 -17.73 -27.66
N THR A 36 9.12 -18.40 -27.67
CA THR A 36 7.85 -17.78 -27.31
C THR A 36 7.93 -17.37 -25.85
N THR A 37 8.25 -16.10 -25.59
CA THR A 37 8.03 -15.51 -24.26
C THR A 37 6.53 -15.28 -24.15
N THR A 38 5.81 -16.31 -23.75
CA THR A 38 4.44 -16.17 -23.23
C THR A 38 4.55 -15.23 -22.04
N THR A 39 4.14 -13.97 -22.21
CA THR A 39 3.91 -13.07 -21.08
C THR A 39 2.65 -13.58 -20.40
N VAL A 40 2.84 -14.58 -19.53
CA VAL A 40 1.87 -14.96 -18.53
C VAL A 40 1.57 -13.68 -17.76
N ALA A 41 0.32 -13.23 -17.79
CA ALA A 41 -0.15 -12.31 -16.78
C ALA A 41 0.08 -13.00 -15.45
N THR A 42 1.14 -12.61 -14.75
CA THR A 42 1.41 -13.06 -13.39
C THR A 42 0.29 -12.49 -12.55
N THR A 43 -0.79 -13.27 -12.39
CA THR A 43 -1.53 -13.22 -11.13
C THR A 43 -0.50 -13.63 -10.09
N THR A 44 0.15 -12.64 -9.47
CA THR A 44 0.88 -12.87 -8.23
C THR A 44 -0.13 -13.45 -7.27
N THR A 45 -0.17 -14.77 -7.18
CA THR A 45 -0.80 -15.45 -6.07
C THR A 45 -0.28 -14.75 -4.83
N ALA A 46 -1.18 -14.12 -4.11
CA ALA A 46 -0.97 -13.64 -2.76
C ALA A 46 -0.52 -14.81 -1.89
N SER A 47 0.76 -15.18 -1.96
CA SER A 47 1.31 -16.34 -1.23
C SER A 47 2.25 -15.91 -0.12
N GLY A 48 2.50 -14.60 0.02
CA GLY A 48 3.28 -14.03 1.12
C GLY A 48 2.50 -13.08 2.02
N CYS A 49 1.27 -12.66 1.66
CA CYS A 49 0.52 -11.71 2.48
C CYS A 49 -0.27 -12.35 3.64
N THR A 50 -0.15 -13.66 3.82
CA THR A 50 -0.76 -14.42 4.91
C THR A 50 0.27 -15.10 5.82
N SER A 51 1.56 -14.83 5.61
CA SER A 51 2.65 -15.48 6.35
C SER A 51 3.17 -14.64 7.53
N CYS A 52 2.73 -13.39 7.67
CA CYS A 52 3.15 -12.55 8.78
C CYS A 52 2.57 -13.03 10.10
N THR A 53 3.34 -12.88 11.17
CA THR A 53 2.92 -13.15 12.55
C THR A 53 3.02 -11.86 13.37
N ALA A 54 2.14 -11.68 14.36
CA ALA A 54 2.20 -10.51 15.24
C ALA A 54 3.55 -10.38 15.97
N SER A 55 4.20 -11.51 16.28
CA SER A 55 5.50 -11.55 16.93
C SER A 55 6.66 -10.95 16.12
N GLN A 56 6.48 -10.71 14.82
CA GLN A 56 7.49 -10.04 13.99
C GLN A 56 7.61 -8.54 14.30
N VAL A 57 6.59 -7.94 14.94
CA VAL A 57 6.60 -6.53 15.34
C VAL A 57 6.78 -6.46 16.84
N THR A 58 7.86 -5.82 17.27
CA THR A 58 8.08 -5.52 18.68
C THR A 58 7.27 -4.27 19.04
N PHE A 59 6.35 -4.39 19.99
CA PHE A 59 5.64 -3.27 20.57
C PHE A 59 6.35 -2.83 21.84
N ALA A 60 6.85 -1.61 21.84
CA ALA A 60 7.59 -1.04 22.96
C ALA A 60 6.97 0.27 23.42
N GLN A 61 7.08 0.50 24.71
CA GLN A 61 6.77 1.78 25.31
C GLN A 61 8.04 2.66 25.40
N ALA A 62 7.88 3.98 25.29
CA ALA A 62 8.89 4.94 25.68
C ALA A 62 9.37 4.72 27.13
N ALA A 63 10.67 4.85 27.36
CA ALA A 63 11.26 4.70 28.68
C ALA A 63 10.71 5.75 29.68
N GLY A 64 10.29 5.31 30.88
CA GLY A 64 9.78 6.17 31.94
C GLY A 64 8.85 5.44 32.89
N THR A 65 8.27 6.15 33.87
CA THR A 65 7.26 5.61 34.79
C THR A 65 5.86 5.57 34.20
N ILE A 66 5.69 6.09 32.98
CA ILE A 66 4.37 6.19 32.39
C ILE A 66 3.95 4.85 31.82
N GLN A 67 2.64 4.60 31.66
CA GLN A 67 2.09 3.41 31.02
C GLN A 67 1.28 3.86 29.79
N ILE A 68 1.57 3.29 28.63
CA ILE A 68 0.91 3.58 27.35
C ILE A 68 0.36 2.23 26.90
N ASP A 69 -0.90 2.23 26.50
CA ASP A 69 -1.49 1.03 25.91
C ASP A 69 -0.93 0.86 24.49
N THR A 70 -0.08 -0.16 24.35
CA THR A 70 0.50 -0.59 23.08
C THR A 70 -0.12 -1.93 22.71
N SER A 71 -0.98 -1.93 21.71
CA SER A 71 -1.64 -3.13 21.24
C SER A 71 -1.55 -3.27 19.72
N GLY A 72 -1.37 -4.51 19.27
CA GLY A 72 -1.45 -4.90 17.88
C GLY A 72 -2.72 -5.71 17.67
N ILE A 73 -3.62 -5.26 16.79
CA ILE A 73 -4.83 -6.01 16.44
C ILE A 73 -4.61 -6.67 15.08
N LEU A 74 -4.55 -8.00 15.08
CA LEU A 74 -4.54 -8.78 13.84
C LEU A 74 -5.94 -8.82 13.23
N GLY A 75 -5.98 -8.73 11.91
CA GLY A 75 -7.18 -8.88 11.11
C GLY A 75 -6.83 -9.37 9.71
N THR A 76 -7.86 -9.45 8.88
CA THR A 76 -7.72 -9.78 7.47
C THR A 76 -8.48 -8.75 6.65
N ASP A 77 -7.84 -8.19 5.64
CA ASP A 77 -8.49 -7.29 4.71
C ASP A 77 -9.48 -8.07 3.84
N ALA A 78 -10.73 -7.64 3.82
CA ALA A 78 -11.81 -8.36 3.14
C ALA A 78 -11.68 -8.31 1.60
N ALA A 79 -10.99 -7.29 1.05
CA ALA A 79 -10.87 -7.10 -0.39
C ALA A 79 -9.72 -7.93 -0.99
N SER A 80 -8.59 -8.02 -0.29
CA SER A 80 -7.37 -8.71 -0.73
C SER A 80 -7.18 -10.09 -0.09
N GLY A 81 -7.86 -10.37 1.03
CA GLY A 81 -7.64 -11.58 1.83
C GLY A 81 -6.31 -11.59 2.58
N CYS A 82 -5.56 -10.49 2.55
CA CYS A 82 -4.26 -10.37 3.19
C CYS A 82 -4.36 -10.05 4.68
N LEU A 83 -3.38 -10.51 5.46
CA LEU A 83 -3.32 -10.18 6.88
C LEU A 83 -3.01 -8.69 7.08
N THR A 84 -3.68 -8.11 8.05
CA THR A 84 -3.46 -6.74 8.52
C THR A 84 -3.12 -6.74 9.99
N LEU A 85 -2.24 -5.84 10.41
CA LEU A 85 -1.94 -5.58 11.81
C LEU A 85 -2.18 -4.09 12.06
N THR A 86 -3.15 -3.77 12.90
CA THR A 86 -3.34 -2.40 13.37
C THR A 86 -2.46 -2.19 14.59
N ALA A 87 -1.39 -1.41 14.44
CA ALA A 87 -0.61 -0.94 15.56
C ALA A 87 -1.35 0.23 16.23
N THR A 88 -1.58 0.13 17.53
CA THR A 88 -2.32 1.12 18.31
C THR A 88 -1.45 1.65 19.45
N CYS A 89 -1.32 2.96 19.54
CA CYS A 89 -0.75 3.67 20.68
C CYS A 89 -1.85 4.52 21.32
N THR A 90 -2.14 4.32 22.61
CA THR A 90 -3.03 5.20 23.37
C THR A 90 -2.31 5.82 24.55
N ALA A 91 -2.21 7.15 24.52
CA ALA A 91 -1.64 7.99 25.57
C ALA A 91 -2.62 8.18 26.75
N ASP A 92 -2.09 8.68 27.86
CA ASP A 92 -2.87 9.04 29.04
C ASP A 92 -3.84 10.20 28.79
N VAL A 93 -4.72 10.44 29.75
CA VAL A 93 -5.64 11.59 29.74
C VAL A 93 -4.85 12.90 29.72
N MET A 94 -5.26 13.86 28.88
CA MET A 94 -4.57 15.14 28.64
C MET A 94 -3.16 15.00 28.03
N MET A 95 -2.86 13.85 27.42
CA MET A 95 -1.61 13.59 26.70
C MET A 95 -1.90 13.23 25.24
N THR A 96 -1.02 13.67 24.35
CA THR A 96 -1.01 13.30 22.95
C THR A 96 -0.08 12.11 22.74
N ALA A 97 -0.51 11.11 21.98
CA ALA A 97 0.34 9.99 21.59
C ALA A 97 1.29 10.38 20.45
N PHE A 98 2.41 9.67 20.35
CA PHE A 98 3.32 9.74 19.21
C PHE A 98 3.89 8.36 18.92
N MET A 99 3.57 7.80 17.75
CA MET A 99 4.04 6.48 17.33
C MET A 99 5.31 6.60 16.49
N GLN A 100 6.26 5.69 16.69
CA GLN A 100 7.49 5.60 15.90
C GLN A 100 7.67 4.19 15.33
N PHE A 101 8.17 4.10 14.10
CA PHE A 101 8.55 2.85 13.47
C PHE A 101 10.06 2.65 13.51
N ASN A 102 10.49 1.40 13.72
CA ASN A 102 11.88 0.93 13.59
C ASN A 102 12.94 1.82 14.24
N PHE A 103 12.62 2.38 15.41
CA PHE A 103 13.45 3.33 16.14
C PHE A 103 13.80 4.60 15.33
N ASN A 104 13.12 5.72 15.61
CA ASN A 104 13.37 7.03 15.00
C ASN A 104 13.24 7.10 13.46
N GLN A 105 12.63 6.13 12.78
CA GLN A 105 12.36 6.22 11.32
C GLN A 105 11.07 6.99 10.99
N GLY A 106 10.68 7.91 11.88
CA GLY A 106 9.39 8.58 11.87
C GLY A 106 8.27 7.65 12.31
N GLY A 107 7.04 8.01 11.97
CA GLY A 107 5.84 7.27 12.36
C GLY A 107 4.74 7.38 11.31
N PRO A 108 3.53 6.93 11.65
CA PRO A 108 2.37 7.06 10.77
C PRO A 108 2.02 8.53 10.52
N ALA A 109 1.37 8.82 9.39
CA ALA A 109 0.90 10.17 9.06
C ALA A 109 -0.07 10.71 10.13
N GLU A 110 -0.78 9.81 10.78
CA GLU A 110 -1.72 10.02 11.88
C GLU A 110 -1.11 10.73 13.09
N ASN A 111 0.22 10.69 13.26
CA ASN A 111 0.93 11.49 14.27
C ASN A 111 0.64 13.00 14.12
N GLN A 112 0.34 13.48 12.90
CA GLN A 112 0.04 14.90 12.64
C GLN A 112 -1.26 15.39 13.30
N ASN A 113 -2.15 14.47 13.68
CA ASN A 113 -3.43 14.81 14.30
C ASN A 113 -3.29 15.15 15.79
N ALA A 114 -2.10 14.93 16.39
CA ALA A 114 -1.85 15.17 17.81
C ALA A 114 -2.90 14.56 18.77
N GLY A 115 -3.49 13.42 18.38
CA GLY A 115 -4.54 12.76 19.13
C GLY A 115 -4.01 11.89 20.27
N ARG A 116 -4.90 11.57 21.22
CA ARG A 116 -4.61 10.64 22.31
C ARG A 116 -4.41 9.19 21.85
N THR A 117 -5.08 8.79 20.77
CA THR A 117 -4.95 7.46 20.17
C THR A 117 -4.48 7.59 18.73
N ILE A 118 -3.44 6.82 18.38
CA ILE A 118 -2.88 6.74 17.04
C ILE A 118 -2.92 5.29 16.59
N ASN A 119 -3.51 5.07 15.42
CA ASN A 119 -3.60 3.77 14.77
C ASN A 119 -2.79 3.81 13.48
N ALA A 120 -2.03 2.75 13.23
CA ALA A 120 -1.34 2.54 11.96
C ALA A 120 -1.70 1.17 11.40
N LEU A 121 -2.30 1.14 10.21
CA LEU A 121 -2.62 -0.10 9.51
C LEU A 121 -1.39 -0.61 8.77
N LEU A 122 -0.88 -1.75 9.20
CA LEU A 122 0.20 -2.48 8.54
C LEU A 122 -0.41 -3.61 7.71
N ASN A 123 0.01 -3.71 6.45
CA ASN A 123 -0.40 -4.81 5.57
C ASN A 123 0.73 -5.82 5.53
N CYS A 124 0.40 -7.10 5.62
CA CYS A 124 1.37 -8.15 5.36
C CYS A 124 1.66 -8.19 3.85
N VAL A 125 2.92 -8.00 3.48
CA VAL A 125 3.38 -8.04 2.10
C VAL A 125 4.64 -8.89 2.07
N ASP A 126 4.61 -9.99 1.33
CA ASP A 126 5.75 -10.90 1.17
C ASP A 126 6.41 -11.31 2.50
N GLY A 127 5.58 -11.60 3.51
CA GLY A 127 6.01 -12.00 4.86
C GLY A 127 6.51 -10.88 5.76
N ASN A 128 6.37 -9.62 5.35
CA ASN A 128 6.75 -8.45 6.13
C ASN A 128 5.53 -7.57 6.44
N TRP A 129 5.49 -7.00 7.64
CA TRP A 129 4.53 -5.94 7.96
C TRP A 129 4.96 -4.63 7.30
N VAL A 130 4.09 -4.06 6.47
CA VAL A 130 4.39 -2.86 5.69
C VAL A 130 3.36 -1.77 5.97
N TYR A 131 3.85 -0.61 6.41
CA TYR A 131 3.05 0.62 6.43
C TYR A 131 3.19 1.33 5.09
N THR A 132 2.07 1.76 4.50
CA THR A 132 2.07 2.52 3.25
C THR A 132 1.26 3.79 3.43
N SER A 133 1.87 4.94 3.13
CA SER A 133 1.20 6.24 3.15
C SER A 133 1.78 7.16 2.09
N GLY A 134 0.92 7.92 1.41
CA GLY A 134 1.32 8.85 0.35
C GLY A 134 2.11 8.20 -0.80
N GLY A 135 1.87 6.91 -1.08
CA GLY A 135 2.60 6.15 -2.11
C GLY A 135 3.99 5.66 -1.69
N VAL A 136 4.39 5.87 -0.44
CA VAL A 136 5.66 5.38 0.12
C VAL A 136 5.39 4.22 1.07
N SER A 137 6.09 3.10 0.85
CA SER A 137 5.99 1.90 1.69
C SER A 137 7.22 1.71 2.57
N ARG A 138 7.01 1.24 3.79
CA ARG A 138 8.07 0.98 4.78
C ARG A 138 7.77 -0.32 5.52
N ILE A 139 8.78 -1.19 5.59
CA ILE A 139 8.72 -2.39 6.44
C ILE A 139 8.77 -1.94 7.91
N VAL A 140 7.93 -2.52 8.76
CA VAL A 140 7.85 -2.21 10.19
C VAL A 140 8.15 -3.48 10.99
N THR A 141 9.23 -3.46 11.76
CA THR A 141 9.65 -4.54 12.67
C THR A 141 9.54 -4.12 14.14
N GLN A 142 9.37 -2.82 14.40
CA GLN A 142 9.17 -2.29 15.73
C GLN A 142 8.23 -1.09 15.69
N VAL A 143 7.37 -1.01 16.68
CA VAL A 143 6.52 0.14 16.99
C VAL A 143 6.88 0.61 18.39
N SER A 144 7.18 1.89 18.54
CA SER A 144 7.41 2.53 19.84
C SER A 144 6.43 3.66 20.07
N CYS A 145 5.72 3.62 21.18
CA CYS A 145 4.76 4.65 21.54
C CYS A 145 5.36 5.61 22.56
N ASN A 146 5.28 6.91 22.29
CA ASN A 146 5.66 8.00 23.17
C ASN A 146 4.43 8.87 23.43
N GLN A 147 4.53 9.79 24.38
CA GLN A 147 3.50 10.79 24.59
C GLN A 147 4.08 12.12 25.05
N ALA A 148 3.30 13.19 24.87
CA ALA A 148 3.61 14.54 25.33
C ALA A 148 2.36 15.19 25.92
N PRO A 149 2.50 16.19 26.81
CA PRO A 149 1.36 16.98 27.27
C PRO A 149 0.58 17.56 26.08
N GLU A 150 -0.74 17.46 26.12
CA GLU A 150 -1.59 18.16 25.15
C GLU A 150 -1.28 19.66 25.23
N VAL A 151 -0.93 20.26 24.10
CA VAL A 151 -0.72 21.70 24.02
C VAL A 151 -2.10 22.34 24.04
N VAL A 152 -2.58 22.70 25.24
CA VAL A 152 -3.83 23.44 25.40
C VAL A 152 -3.57 24.87 24.93
N GLY A 153 -3.92 25.14 23.68
CA GLY A 153 -3.92 26.48 23.09
C GLY A 153 -5.17 27.26 23.43
#